data_AF-A0A3D6BJM6-F1
#
_entry.id   AF-A0A3D6BJM6-F1
#
_cell.length_a   1.000
_cell.length_b   1.000
_cell.length_c   1.000
_cell.angle_alpha   90.00
_cell.angle_beta   90.00
_cell.angle_gamma   90.00
#
_symmetry.space_group_name_H-M   'P 1'
#
loop_
_entity.id
_entity.type
_entity.pdbx_description
1 polymer ?
#
loop_
_entity_poly.entity_id
_entity_poly.type
_entity_poly.pdbx_seq_one_letter_code
_entity_poly.pdbx_strand_id
1 'polypeptide(L)' 'REMIVAVKEGGSGDPNNNSRLAAVITKAKAANMPNDNIKRTIDKALGAGNTDNYEKIVYEGYGPSGVAVIVETMTDNRNR' A
#
# COMPACT_ATOMS: atom_id res chain seq x y z
N ARG A 1 -2.72 0.52 3.85
CA ARG A 1 -2.57 1.45 2.70
C ARG A 1 -2.01 0.74 1.48
N GLU A 2 -0.93 -0.04 1.62
CA GLU A 2 -0.36 -0.89 0.55
C GLU A 2 -1.43 -1.76 -0.16
N MET A 3 -2.40 -2.28 0.60
CA MET A 3 -3.53 -3.07 0.09
C MET A 3 -4.46 -2.28 -0.84
N ILE A 4 -4.69 -0.99 -0.58
CA ILE A 4 -5.58 -0.13 -1.37
C ILE A 4 -4.97 0.14 -2.75
N VAL A 5 -3.67 0.43 -2.79
CA VAL A 5 -2.93 0.64 -4.04
C VAL A 5 -2.82 -0.66 -4.84
N ALA A 6 -2.56 -1.79 -4.18
CA ALA A 6 -2.56 -3.09 -4.86
C ALA A 6 -3.91 -3.37 -5.55
N VAL A 7 -5.04 -3.10 -4.87
CA VAL A 7 -6.38 -3.23 -5.46
C VAL A 7 -6.59 -2.22 -6.60
N LYS A 8 -6.17 -0.96 -6.43
CA LYS A 8 -6.33 0.10 -7.44
C LYS A 8 -5.51 -0.15 -8.71
N GLU A 9 -4.26 -0.59 -8.57
CA GLU A 9 -3.37 -0.93 -9.70
C GLU A 9 -3.78 -2.22 -10.40
N GLY A 10 -4.20 -3.23 -9.64
CA GLY A 10 -4.63 -4.51 -10.21
C GLY A 10 -6.08 -4.52 -10.68
N GLY A 11 -6.86 -3.46 -10.42
CA GLY A 11 -8.26 -3.32 -10.80
C GLY A 11 -9.21 -4.35 -10.19
N SER A 12 -8.73 -5.21 -9.30
CA SER A 12 -9.46 -6.32 -8.71
C SER A 12 -9.09 -6.52 -7.25
N GLY A 13 -10.12 -6.79 -6.44
CA GLY A 13 -9.98 -7.17 -5.04
C GLY A 13 -9.82 -8.67 -4.84
N ASP A 14 -9.72 -9.45 -5.93
CA ASP A 14 -9.46 -10.88 -5.87
C ASP A 14 -7.94 -11.15 -5.76
N PRO A 15 -7.46 -11.78 -4.67
CA PRO A 15 -6.05 -12.13 -4.52
C PRO A 15 -5.54 -13.12 -5.57
N ASN A 16 -6.41 -13.91 -6.21
CA ASN A 16 -6.00 -14.87 -7.24
C ASN A 16 -5.65 -14.18 -8.57
N ASN A 17 -6.29 -13.04 -8.85
CA ASN A 17 -6.05 -12.27 -10.07
C ASN A 17 -5.03 -11.14 -9.87
N ASN A 18 -4.55 -10.95 -8.64
CA ASN A 18 -3.64 -9.88 -8.28
C ASN A 18 -2.56 -10.40 -7.31
N SER A 19 -1.41 -10.79 -7.87
CA SER A 19 -0.27 -11.31 -7.10
C SER A 19 0.28 -10.31 -6.07
N ARG A 20 0.19 -9.01 -6.37
CA ARG A 20 0.58 -7.93 -5.43
C ARG A 20 -0.37 -7.90 -4.23
N LEU A 21 -1.68 -8.03 -4.46
CA LEU A 21 -2.67 -8.13 -3.37
C LEU A 21 -2.48 -9.39 -2.53
N ALA A 22 -2.19 -10.54 -3.15
CA ALA A 22 -1.90 -11.79 -2.43
C ALA A 22 -0.68 -11.67 -1.50
N ALA A 23 0.40 -11.05 -1.97
CA ALA A 23 1.60 -10.79 -1.16
C ALA A 23 1.29 -9.87 0.03
N VAL A 24 0.52 -8.79 -0.20
CA VAL A 24 0.13 -7.85 0.86
C VAL A 24 -0.81 -8.50 1.88
N ILE A 25 -1.75 -9.35 1.46
CA ILE A 25 -2.62 -10.11 2.36
C ILE A 25 -1.81 -11.08 3.22
N THR A 26 -0.82 -11.76 2.63
CA THR A 26 0.06 -12.68 3.36
C THR A 26 0.86 -11.93 4.43
N LYS A 27 1.40 -10.75 4.09
CA LYS A 27 2.10 -9.86 5.03
C LYS A 27 1.18 -9.33 6.12
N ALA A 28 -0.06 -8.97 5.79
CA ALA A 28 -1.06 -8.51 6.75
C ALA A 28 -1.46 -9.62 7.74
N LYS A 29 -1.64 -10.85 7.25
CA LYS A 29 -1.89 -12.02 8.10
C LYS A 29 -0.70 -12.32 9.01
N ALA A 30 0.53 -12.23 8.51
CA ALA A 30 1.74 -12.38 9.31
C ALA A 30 1.86 -11.30 10.40
N ALA A 31 1.31 -10.11 10.17
CA ALA A 31 1.23 -9.02 11.15
C ALA A 31 0.03 -9.11 12.10
N ASN A 32 -0.66 -10.26 12.21
CA ASN A 32 -1.85 -10.47 13.04
C ASN A 32 -3.03 -9.53 12.70
N MET A 33 -3.17 -9.11 11.44
CA MET A 33 -4.34 -8.36 11.01
C MET A 33 -5.58 -9.27 10.94
N PRO A 34 -6.71 -8.92 11.59
CA PRO A 34 -7.95 -9.68 11.48
C PRO A 34 -8.46 -9.77 10.03
N ASN A 35 -8.99 -10.92 9.64
CA ASN A 35 -9.51 -11.15 8.27
C ASN A 35 -10.62 -10.15 7.90
N ASP A 36 -11.43 -9.72 8.85
CA ASP A 36 -12.50 -8.74 8.62
C ASP A 36 -11.93 -7.35 8.28
N ASN A 37 -10.81 -6.97 8.89
CA ASN A 37 -10.12 -5.73 8.54
C ASN A 37 -9.50 -5.79 7.14
N ILE A 38 -9.00 -6.95 6.73
CA ILE A 38 -8.48 -7.19 5.38
C ILE A 38 -9.62 -7.02 4.36
N LYS A 39 -10.73 -7.74 4.54
CA LYS A 39 -11.91 -7.66 3.65
C LYS A 39 -12.46 -6.23 3.57
N ARG A 40 -12.67 -5.57 4.72
CA ARG A 40 -13.14 -4.18 4.78
C ARG A 40 -12.22 -3.20 4.03
N THR A 41 -10.91 -3.43 4.08
CA THR A 41 -9.93 -2.59 3.37
C THR A 41 -9.98 -2.82 1.86
N ILE A 42 -10.17 -4.06 1.41
CA ILE A 42 -10.34 -4.42 0.00
C ILE A 42 -11.64 -3.84 -0.55
N ASP A 43 -12.76 -4.01 0.16
CA ASP A 43 -14.06 -3.48 -0.23
C ASP A 43 -14.05 -1.94 -0.30
N LYS A 44 -13.37 -1.30 0.66
CA LYS A 44 -13.13 0.15 0.62
C LYS A 44 -12.31 0.56 -0.59
N ALA A 45 -11.31 -0.23 -1.00
CA ALA A 45 -10.48 0.06 -2.17
C ALA A 45 -11.23 -0.14 -3.50
N LEU A 46 -12.15 -1.11 -3.57
CA LEU A 46 -13.02 -1.35 -4.72
C LEU A 46 -14.17 -0.32 -4.83
N GLY A 47 -14.74 0.09 -3.70
CA GLY A 47 -15.89 0.99 -3.64
C GLY A 47 -15.54 2.49 -3.56
N ALA A 48 -14.28 2.85 -3.27
CA ALA A 48 -13.88 4.24 -3.21
C ALA A 48 -13.66 4.82 -4.61
N GLY A 49 -14.72 5.35 -5.21
CA GLY A 49 -14.65 6.39 -6.23
C GLY A 49 -14.11 7.73 -5.70
N ASN A 50 -13.28 7.73 -4.65
CA ASN A 50 -12.77 8.93 -3.99
C ASN A 50 -11.23 8.87 -3.88
N THR A 51 -10.60 9.26 -4.99
CA THR A 51 -9.55 10.29 -5.16
C THR A 51 -8.60 10.67 -4.02
N ASP A 52 -8.25 9.77 -3.10
CA ASP A 52 -6.91 9.89 -2.52
C ASP A 52 -5.95 9.29 -3.55
N ASN A 53 -5.41 10.13 -4.43
CA ASN A 53 -4.34 9.74 -5.35
C ASN A 53 -3.08 9.51 -4.51
N TYR A 54 -2.99 8.33 -3.89
CA TYR A 54 -1.80 7.88 -3.22
C TYR A 54 -0.71 7.63 -4.26
N GLU A 55 0.36 8.38 -4.17
CA GLU A 55 1.55 8.22 -4.99
C GLU A 55 2.61 7.46 -4.19
N LYS A 56 3.34 6.55 -4.86
CA LYS A 56 4.57 5.98 -4.31
C LYS A 56 5.70 6.98 -4.56
N ILE A 57 6.38 7.40 -3.50
CA ILE A 57 7.49 8.35 -3.56
C ILE A 57 8.70 7.72 -2.88
N VAL A 58 9.86 7.84 -3.54
CA VAL A 58 11.15 7.42 -3.01
C VAL A 58 11.94 8.68 -2.71
N TYR A 59 12.33 8.88 -1.45
CA TYR A 59 13.25 9.93 -1.06
C TYR A 59 14.63 9.34 -0.84
N GLU A 60 15.63 10.02 -1.38
CA GLU A 60 17.03 9.68 -1.23
C GLU A 60 17.72 10.78 -0.42
N GLY A 61 18.55 10.37 0.55
CA GLY A 61 19.28 11.30 1.40
C GLY A 61 20.52 10.68 2.02
N TYR A 62 21.31 11.52 2.67
CA TYR A 62 22.50 11.11 3.40
C TYR A 62 22.33 11.44 4.89
N GLY A 63 22.57 10.45 5.74
CA GLY A 63 22.62 10.59 7.19
C GLY A 63 23.99 11.04 7.69
N PRO A 64 24.15 11.18 9.03
CA PRO A 64 25.44 11.48 9.65
C PRO A 64 26.53 10.52 9.16
N SER A 65 27.74 11.05 8.95
CA SER A 65 28.89 10.29 8.41
C SER A 65 28.72 9.77 6.97
N GLY A 66 27.79 10.32 6.18
CA GLY A 66 27.66 10.00 4.75
C GLY A 66 26.94 8.69 4.44
N VAL A 67 26.19 8.13 5.40
CA VAL A 67 25.39 6.92 5.20
C VAL A 67 24.23 7.21 4.26
N ALA A 68 24.12 6.50 3.14
CA ALA A 68 22.98 6.65 2.23
C ALA A 68 21.70 6.08 2.86
N VAL A 69 20.61 6.83 2.77
CA VAL A 69 19.28 6.47 3.28
C VAL A 69 18.27 6.56 2.15
N ILE A 70 17.52 5.49 1.96
CA ILE A 70 16.39 5.43 1.02
C ILE A 70 15.12 5.31 1.86
N VAL A 71 14.20 6.25 1.67
CA VAL A 71 12.89 6.23 2.31
C VAL A 71 11.83 5.99 1.24
N GLU A 72 11.31 4.78 1.21
CA GLU A 72 10.12 4.46 0.42
C GLU A 72 8.87 4.83 1.22
N THR A 73 8.07 5.75 0.69
CA THR A 73 6.82 6.17 1.33
C THR A 73 5.67 6.18 0.34
N MET A 74 4.47 6.22 0.89
CA MET A 74 3.25 6.32 0.14
C MET A 74 2.36 7.38 0.78
N THR A 75 2.11 8.44 0.02
CA THR A 75 1.44 9.64 0.50
C THR A 75 0.41 10.11 -0.52
N ASP A 76 -0.67 10.68 0.01
CA ASP A 76 -1.70 11.45 -0.70
C ASP A 76 -1.28 12.91 -0.93
N ASN A 77 -0.16 13.34 -0.32
CA ASN A 77 0.40 14.68 -0.48
C ASN A 77 1.93 14.62 -0.37
N ARG A 78 2.62 15.01 -1.46
CA ARG A 78 4.09 15.04 -1.53
C ARG A 78 4.74 16.11 -0.65
N ASN A 79 4.02 17.21 -0.36
CA ASN A 79 4.56 18.38 0.34
C ASN A 79 4.29 18.35 1.86
N ARG A 80 3.68 17.27 2.38
CA ARG A 80 3.35 17.12 3.81
C ARG A 80 4.46 16.38 4.55
#